data_AF-A0A7S2RFJ5-F1
#
_entry.id   AF-A0A7S2RFJ5-F1
#
_cell.length_a   1.000
_cell.length_b   1.000
_cell.length_c   1.000
_cell.angle_alpha   90.00
_cell.angle_beta   90.00
_cell.angle_gamma   90.00
#
_symmetry.space_group_name_H-M   'P 1'
#
loop_
_entity.id
_entity.type
_entity.pdbx_description
1 polymer ?
#
loop_
_entity_poly.entity_id
_entity_poly.type
_entity_poly.pdbx_seq_one_letter_code
_entity_poly.pdbx_strand_id
1 'polypeptide(L)'
;MSKNILQVWRLWAFGVTAALWLGGCHGFAGIGINSKKVVGQPSTSGSALMATWSNGQAIKEYQDFLATGKQEIEMKPDGPSIIVTGDTKIMTPLVRAMVNLGGGEDVVIPMATLDLPESLAGRTEYPIYIAVPPPNLAEFLENLPDDWMARRADMVFFSGGPHCGCIEPVLKKFGYARDTMSQVLVGGFTMPENDMGKPRDISCKIGLDSMGLDKWAGECGACGKWAGAFHERLYKYDIRCRTGFYREWRRWMWERALFDGAFNLVGGVREEPVNLAEVAMYYDNEVSDMAW
;
A
#
# COMPACT_ATOMS: atom_id res chain seq x y z
N MET A 1 14.47 14.56 -15.98
CA MET A 1 13.91 13.33 -15.37
C MET A 1 12.50 13.49 -14.81
N SER A 2 12.09 14.61 -14.19
CA SER A 2 10.76 14.74 -13.55
C SER A 2 9.54 14.86 -14.49
N LYS A 3 9.71 15.35 -15.74
CA LYS A 3 8.58 15.53 -16.68
C LYS A 3 8.04 14.23 -17.28
N ASN A 4 8.89 13.23 -17.46
CA ASN A 4 8.52 11.97 -18.12
C ASN A 4 7.79 11.01 -17.17
N ILE A 5 8.20 10.96 -15.89
CA ILE A 5 7.46 10.24 -14.82
C ILE A 5 6.04 10.84 -14.65
N LEU A 6 5.89 12.14 -14.85
CA LEU A 6 4.60 12.84 -14.75
C LEU A 6 3.59 12.39 -15.82
N GLN A 7 4.05 12.00 -17.02
CA GLN A 7 3.17 11.52 -18.09
C GLN A 7 2.71 10.07 -17.84
N VAL A 8 3.60 9.22 -17.31
CA VAL A 8 3.32 7.82 -16.94
C VAL A 8 2.14 7.71 -15.98
N TRP A 9 2.20 8.48 -14.90
CA TRP A 9 1.17 8.43 -13.87
C TRP A 9 -0.16 9.03 -14.32
N ARG A 10 -0.12 10.02 -15.23
CA ARG A 10 -1.33 10.58 -15.84
C ARG A 10 -2.02 9.55 -16.74
N LEU A 11 -1.29 8.88 -17.63
CA LEU A 11 -1.86 7.87 -18.54
C LEU A 11 -2.47 6.70 -17.77
N TRP A 12 -1.79 6.18 -16.75
CA TRP A 12 -2.31 5.07 -15.94
C TRP A 12 -3.57 5.44 -15.15
N ALA A 13 -3.58 6.61 -14.51
CA ALA A 13 -4.73 7.03 -13.71
C ALA A 13 -5.95 7.39 -14.56
N PHE A 14 -5.77 7.87 -15.80
CA PHE A 14 -6.88 8.07 -16.74
C PHE A 14 -7.46 6.73 -17.22
N GLY A 15 -6.62 5.73 -17.51
CA GLY A 15 -7.09 4.39 -17.91
C GLY A 15 -7.91 3.67 -16.84
N VAL A 16 -7.43 3.67 -15.58
CA VAL A 16 -8.13 2.99 -14.47
C VAL A 16 -9.40 3.73 -14.03
N THR A 17 -9.44 5.07 -14.13
CA THR A 17 -10.60 5.86 -13.69
C THR A 17 -11.72 5.90 -14.75
N ALA A 18 -11.40 5.86 -16.06
CA ALA A 18 -12.40 5.84 -17.12
C ALA A 18 -13.16 4.49 -17.22
N ALA A 19 -12.47 3.37 -16.97
CA ALA A 19 -13.07 2.03 -17.05
C ALA A 19 -14.04 1.71 -15.90
N LEU A 20 -13.86 2.34 -14.72
CA LEU A 20 -14.79 2.20 -13.58
C LEU A 20 -16.08 3.02 -13.73
N TRP A 21 -16.19 3.90 -14.74
CA TRP A 21 -17.36 4.75 -14.94
C TRP A 21 -18.14 4.47 -16.25
N LEU A 22 -17.54 3.78 -17.23
CA LEU A 22 -18.17 3.52 -18.54
C LEU A 22 -18.79 2.12 -18.68
N GLY A 23 -19.00 1.39 -17.59
CA GLY A 23 -19.81 0.16 -17.56
C GLY A 23 -21.33 0.37 -17.65
N GLY A 24 -21.79 1.55 -18.08
CA GLY A 24 -23.20 1.93 -18.11
C GLY A 24 -23.61 2.57 -19.43
N CYS A 25 -24.48 1.86 -20.15
CA CYS A 25 -25.32 2.36 -21.24
C CYS A 25 -24.62 2.70 -22.57
N HIS A 26 -24.44 1.72 -23.45
CA HIS A 26 -24.62 1.92 -24.90
C HIS A 26 -25.59 0.89 -25.46
N GLY A 27 -26.68 1.40 -26.05
CA GLY A 27 -27.79 0.65 -26.59
C GLY A 27 -27.43 -0.05 -27.90
N PHE A 28 -27.81 -1.32 -28.00
CA PHE A 28 -27.84 -2.05 -29.26
C PHE A 28 -29.20 -1.85 -29.93
N ALA A 29 -29.19 -1.25 -31.12
CA ALA A 29 -30.33 -1.21 -32.01
C ALA A 29 -30.33 -2.46 -32.90
N GLY A 30 -31.43 -3.22 -32.82
CA GLY A 30 -32.14 -3.81 -33.96
C GLY A 30 -31.53 -4.99 -34.72
N ILE A 31 -31.88 -6.22 -34.32
CA ILE A 31 -32.19 -7.31 -35.26
C ILE A 31 -33.45 -8.02 -34.75
N GLY A 32 -34.50 -8.02 -35.57
CA GLY A 32 -35.82 -8.57 -35.23
C GLY A 32 -35.88 -10.09 -35.32
N ILE A 33 -36.53 -10.71 -34.32
CA ILE A 33 -36.96 -12.11 -34.36
C ILE A 33 -38.36 -12.22 -33.72
N ASN A 34 -39.22 -12.97 -34.42
CA ASN A 34 -40.64 -13.25 -34.21
C ASN A 34 -41.13 -13.39 -32.75
N SER A 35 -42.22 -12.70 -32.43
CA SER A 35 -42.93 -12.83 -31.16
C SER A 35 -43.71 -14.16 -31.09
N LYS A 36 -43.31 -15.06 -30.20
CA LYS A 36 -44.23 -16.03 -29.58
C LYS A 36 -44.62 -15.51 -28.20
N LYS A 37 -45.92 -15.27 -27.99
CA LYS A 37 -46.53 -14.96 -26.70
C LYS A 37 -46.26 -16.12 -25.73
N VAL A 38 -45.36 -15.90 -24.77
CA VAL A 38 -45.22 -16.76 -23.58
C VAL A 38 -46.03 -16.11 -22.47
N VAL A 39 -47.05 -16.82 -22.00
CA VAL A 39 -47.87 -16.43 -20.85
C VAL A 39 -46.99 -16.53 -19.61
N GLY A 40 -46.77 -15.42 -18.92
CA GLY A 40 -45.96 -15.36 -17.71
C GLY A 40 -46.63 -16.12 -16.57
N GLN A 41 -46.00 -17.21 -16.12
CA GLN A 41 -46.19 -17.67 -14.75
C GLN A 41 -45.38 -16.76 -13.84
N PRO A 42 -45.95 -16.25 -12.72
CA PRO A 42 -45.16 -15.56 -11.73
C PRO A 42 -44.23 -16.59 -11.08
N SER A 43 -42.96 -16.59 -11.46
CA SER A 43 -41.94 -17.24 -10.66
C SER A 43 -41.86 -16.46 -9.36
N THR A 44 -42.32 -17.06 -8.27
CA THR A 44 -41.88 -16.71 -6.92
C THR A 44 -40.42 -17.09 -6.80
N SER A 45 -39.58 -16.34 -7.51
CA SER A 45 -38.16 -16.25 -7.22
C SER A 45 -38.08 -15.49 -5.92
N GLY A 46 -38.20 -16.23 -4.81
CA GLY A 46 -37.71 -15.74 -3.53
C GLY A 46 -36.30 -15.27 -3.79
N SER A 47 -36.07 -13.96 -3.66
CA SER A 47 -34.74 -13.40 -3.75
C SER A 47 -33.96 -13.97 -2.58
N ALA A 48 -33.36 -15.14 -2.78
CA ALA A 48 -32.12 -15.46 -2.11
C ALA A 48 -31.09 -14.49 -2.68
N LEU A 49 -31.20 -13.22 -2.27
CA LEU A 49 -30.06 -12.36 -2.06
C LEU A 49 -29.24 -13.07 -0.99
N MET A 50 -28.54 -14.13 -1.39
CA MET A 50 -27.44 -14.72 -0.67
C MET A 50 -26.49 -13.55 -0.47
N ALA A 51 -26.55 -12.96 0.72
CA ALA A 51 -25.68 -11.89 1.17
C ALA A 51 -24.24 -12.38 1.05
N THR A 52 -23.63 -12.14 -0.11
CA THR A 52 -22.30 -12.65 -0.46
C THR A 52 -21.20 -11.70 0.03
N TRP A 53 -21.54 -10.66 0.81
CA TRP A 53 -20.64 -9.55 1.06
C TRP A 53 -20.70 -8.95 2.48
N SER A 54 -21.19 -9.67 3.49
CA SER A 54 -20.95 -9.26 4.88
C SER A 54 -19.72 -9.98 5.42
N ASN A 55 -18.53 -9.41 5.20
CA ASN A 55 -17.40 -9.74 6.05
C ASN A 55 -17.83 -9.42 7.51
N GLY A 56 -17.97 -10.44 8.36
CA GLY A 56 -18.43 -10.28 9.75
C GLY A 56 -17.56 -9.30 10.55
N GLN A 57 -16.30 -9.13 10.12
CA GLN A 57 -15.40 -8.13 10.66
C GLN A 57 -15.83 -6.69 10.31
N ALA A 58 -16.25 -6.44 9.07
CA ALA A 58 -16.73 -5.12 8.66
C ALA A 58 -18.03 -4.73 9.39
N ILE A 59 -18.87 -5.71 9.73
CA ILE A 59 -20.04 -5.48 10.59
C ILE A 59 -19.60 -5.08 12.00
N LYS A 60 -18.62 -5.78 12.57
CA LYS A 60 -18.11 -5.49 13.91
C LYS A 60 -17.45 -4.11 13.98
N GLU A 61 -16.62 -3.77 12.99
CA GLU A 61 -15.99 -2.45 12.87
C GLU A 61 -17.04 -1.34 12.72
N TYR A 62 -18.10 -1.59 11.94
CA TYR A 62 -19.21 -0.65 11.82
C TYR A 62 -20.00 -0.51 13.13
N GLN A 63 -20.21 -1.60 13.88
CA GLN A 63 -20.85 -1.56 15.20
C GLN A 63 -19.99 -0.82 16.22
N ASP A 64 -18.69 -1.09 16.25
CA ASP A 64 -17.73 -0.41 17.12
C ASP A 64 -17.64 1.08 16.76
N PHE A 65 -17.71 1.43 15.49
CA PHE A 65 -17.83 2.82 15.01
C PHE A 65 -19.11 3.49 15.53
N LEU A 66 -20.28 2.85 15.38
CA LEU A 66 -21.54 3.39 15.88
C LEU A 66 -21.54 3.53 17.42
N ALA A 67 -20.87 2.63 18.13
CA ALA A 67 -20.81 2.63 19.58
C ALA A 67 -19.84 3.68 20.14
N THR A 68 -18.70 3.90 19.49
CA THR A 68 -17.64 4.80 19.98
C THR A 68 -17.71 6.21 19.42
N GLY A 69 -18.33 6.40 18.25
CA GLY A 69 -18.41 7.69 17.55
C GLY A 69 -17.05 8.25 17.09
N LYS A 70 -15.95 7.52 17.32
CA LYS A 70 -14.60 7.92 16.90
C LYS A 70 -14.36 7.41 15.49
N GLN A 71 -14.45 8.32 14.53
CA GLN A 71 -14.21 8.03 13.11
C GLN A 71 -12.72 8.08 12.75
N GLU A 72 -11.90 8.73 13.57
CA GLU A 72 -10.49 9.02 13.28
C GLU A 72 -9.55 8.04 13.98
N ILE A 73 -8.61 7.51 13.21
CA ILE A 73 -7.50 6.71 13.71
C ILE A 73 -6.71 7.59 14.67
N GLU A 74 -6.54 7.18 15.93
CA GLU A 74 -5.71 7.92 16.89
C GLU A 74 -4.27 8.01 16.37
N MET A 75 -3.91 9.18 15.84
CA MET A 75 -2.60 9.43 15.28
C MET A 75 -1.60 9.66 16.40
N LYS A 76 -0.67 8.72 16.59
CA LYS A 76 0.47 8.91 17.48
C LYS A 76 1.50 9.86 16.85
N PRO A 77 2.15 10.73 17.63
CA PRO A 77 3.20 11.59 17.11
C PRO A 77 4.47 10.79 16.76
N ASP A 78 5.27 11.33 15.86
CA ASP A 78 6.59 10.79 15.52
C ASP A 78 7.56 10.83 16.72
N GLY A 79 8.62 10.04 16.63
CA GLY A 79 9.68 9.98 17.62
C GLY A 79 10.72 8.91 17.31
N PRO A 80 11.61 8.63 18.29
CA PRO A 80 12.64 7.61 18.16
C PRO A 80 12.03 6.26 17.80
N SER A 81 12.70 5.54 16.90
CA SER A 81 12.22 4.24 16.43
C SER A 81 13.33 3.22 16.34
N ILE A 82 12.93 1.95 16.21
CA ILE A 82 13.83 0.85 15.91
C ILE A 82 13.62 0.43 14.47
N ILE A 83 14.69 0.29 13.71
CA ILE A 83 14.67 -0.19 12.33
C ILE A 83 15.32 -1.56 12.28
N VAL A 84 14.55 -2.58 11.93
CA VAL A 84 15.01 -3.96 11.80
C VAL A 84 15.48 -4.21 10.39
N THR A 85 16.74 -4.62 10.23
CA THR A 85 17.34 -4.98 8.93
C THR A 85 17.58 -6.48 8.84
N GLY A 86 17.41 -7.04 7.64
CA GLY A 86 17.69 -8.45 7.38
C GLY A 86 19.17 -8.82 7.45
N ASP A 87 20.07 -7.88 7.12
CA ASP A 87 21.52 -8.11 7.14
C ASP A 87 22.27 -6.91 7.75
N THR A 88 23.37 -7.20 8.44
CA THR A 88 24.22 -6.22 9.16
C THR A 88 25.10 -5.41 8.21
N LYS A 89 25.46 -5.99 7.07
CA LYS A 89 26.50 -5.43 6.18
C LYS A 89 25.96 -4.59 5.04
N ILE A 90 24.68 -4.74 4.69
CA ILE A 90 24.07 -4.08 3.52
C ILE A 90 22.89 -3.24 4.00
N MET A 91 23.12 -1.94 4.12
CA MET A 91 22.02 -1.00 4.30
C MET A 91 21.23 -0.90 3.00
N THR A 92 20.03 -1.49 3.00
CA THR A 92 19.11 -1.36 1.87
C THR A 92 18.75 0.11 1.65
N PRO A 93 18.42 0.53 0.42
CA PRO A 93 18.02 1.92 0.14
C PRO A 93 16.84 2.39 1.00
N LEU A 94 15.94 1.47 1.39
CA LEU A 94 14.85 1.75 2.32
C LEU A 94 15.36 2.06 3.73
N VAL A 95 16.26 1.24 4.29
CA VAL A 95 16.81 1.47 5.63
C VAL A 95 17.54 2.82 5.67
N ARG A 96 18.31 3.15 4.64
CA ARG A 96 18.98 4.46 4.53
C ARG A 96 17.98 5.61 4.45
N ALA A 97 16.91 5.46 3.66
CA ALA A 97 15.86 6.45 3.61
C ALA A 97 15.22 6.66 5.00
N MET A 98 14.91 5.58 5.71
CA MET A 98 14.30 5.65 7.05
C MET A 98 15.21 6.32 8.08
N VAL A 99 16.49 5.97 8.12
CA VAL A 99 17.48 6.61 8.99
C VAL A 99 17.60 8.11 8.68
N ASN A 100 17.62 8.47 7.40
CA ASN A 100 17.69 9.88 6.97
C ASN A 100 16.40 10.66 7.30
N LEU A 101 15.26 9.99 7.41
CA LEU A 101 13.99 10.58 7.84
C LEU A 101 13.89 10.70 9.36
N GLY A 102 14.53 9.79 10.12
CA GLY A 102 14.45 9.69 11.57
C GLY A 102 15.17 10.75 12.39
N GLY A 103 15.84 11.72 11.76
CA GLY A 103 16.51 12.82 12.47
C GLY A 103 17.71 12.41 13.35
N GLY A 104 18.16 11.15 13.26
CA GLY A 104 19.34 10.63 13.96
C GLY A 104 19.10 9.94 15.31
N GLU A 105 17.85 9.83 15.77
CA GLU A 105 17.49 9.16 17.03
C GLU A 105 17.10 7.68 16.85
N ASP A 106 17.09 7.20 15.61
CA ASP A 106 16.70 5.84 15.28
C ASP A 106 17.84 4.84 15.52
N VAL A 107 17.48 3.68 16.08
CA VAL A 107 18.41 2.58 16.31
C VAL A 107 18.19 1.50 15.26
N VAL A 108 19.25 1.12 14.54
CA VAL A 108 19.20 0.04 13.56
C VAL A 108 19.66 -1.26 14.20
N ILE A 109 18.80 -2.28 14.19
CA ILE A 109 19.07 -3.59 14.79
C ILE A 109 19.00 -4.66 13.69
N PRO A 110 20.00 -5.53 13.58
CA PRO A 110 19.94 -6.66 12.66
C PRO A 110 19.05 -7.78 13.21
N MET A 111 18.41 -8.52 12.31
CA MET A 111 17.63 -9.72 12.64
C MET A 111 18.38 -10.77 13.47
N ALA A 112 19.71 -10.76 13.48
CA ALA A 112 20.51 -11.73 14.24
C ALA A 112 20.63 -11.39 15.74
N THR A 113 20.39 -10.15 16.14
CA THR A 113 20.66 -9.63 17.49
C THR A 113 19.36 -9.12 18.08
N LEU A 114 18.31 -9.95 18.12
CA LEU A 114 16.91 -9.61 18.44
C LEU A 114 16.67 -9.08 19.88
N ASP A 115 17.54 -8.22 20.39
CA ASP A 115 17.45 -7.59 21.70
C ASP A 115 16.74 -6.24 21.57
N LEU A 116 15.52 -6.14 22.11
CA LEU A 116 14.76 -4.89 22.14
C LEU A 116 15.06 -4.12 23.43
N PRO A 117 15.39 -2.82 23.36
CA PRO A 117 15.49 -1.99 24.56
C PRO A 117 14.11 -1.79 25.20
N GLU A 118 14.01 -1.91 26.52
CA GLU A 118 12.75 -1.71 27.25
C GLU A 118 12.19 -0.28 27.07
N SER A 119 13.07 0.70 26.91
CA SER A 119 12.69 2.08 26.64
C SER A 119 13.64 2.72 25.63
N LEU A 120 13.09 3.58 24.77
CA LEU A 120 13.86 4.35 23.80
C LEU A 120 13.58 5.84 24.03
N ALA A 121 14.62 6.60 24.37
CA ALA A 121 14.54 8.02 24.76
C ALA A 121 13.43 8.32 25.80
N GLY A 122 13.26 7.44 26.78
CA GLY A 122 12.25 7.60 27.84
C GLY A 122 10.82 7.24 27.44
N ARG A 123 10.58 6.71 26.23
CA ARG A 123 9.30 6.16 25.81
C ARG A 123 9.30 4.63 25.96
N THR A 124 8.23 4.09 26.54
CA THR A 124 7.97 2.63 26.62
C THR A 124 7.35 2.09 25.33
N GLU A 125 6.64 2.95 24.59
CA GLU A 125 6.05 2.62 23.29
C GLU A 125 6.73 3.42 22.18
N TYR A 126 7.23 2.72 21.18
CA TYR A 126 7.90 3.30 20.02
C TYR A 126 7.69 2.40 18.79
N PRO A 127 7.65 2.96 17.56
CA PRO A 127 7.45 2.17 16.36
C PRO A 127 8.67 1.29 16.08
N ILE A 128 8.42 0.05 15.67
CA ILE A 128 9.43 -0.91 15.22
C ILE A 128 9.26 -1.12 13.71
N TYR A 129 10.08 -0.46 12.92
CA TYR A 129 10.08 -0.54 11.47
C TYR A 129 10.75 -1.82 10.97
N ILE A 130 9.98 -2.75 10.43
CA ILE A 130 10.47 -4.02 9.90
C ILE A 130 10.83 -3.87 8.43
N ALA A 131 12.09 -3.54 8.14
CA ALA A 131 12.62 -3.36 6.80
C ALA A 131 13.24 -4.66 6.24
N VAL A 132 12.54 -5.78 6.44
CA VAL A 132 12.94 -7.12 6.00
C VAL A 132 12.27 -7.45 4.66
N PRO A 133 13.00 -7.97 3.65
CA PRO A 133 12.42 -8.37 2.37
C PRO A 133 11.39 -9.51 2.52
N PRO A 134 10.38 -9.62 1.64
CA PRO A 134 9.35 -10.67 1.71
C PRO A 134 9.86 -12.11 1.82
N PRO A 135 10.93 -12.53 1.09
CA PRO A 135 11.45 -13.89 1.20
C PRO A 135 11.91 -14.26 2.62
N ASN A 136 12.48 -13.29 3.34
CA ASN A 136 13.04 -13.50 4.68
C ASN A 136 12.04 -13.15 5.78
N LEU A 137 10.95 -12.45 5.44
CA LEU A 137 9.93 -12.03 6.40
C LEU A 137 9.22 -13.23 7.05
N ALA A 138 9.00 -14.32 6.31
CA ALA A 138 8.37 -15.51 6.87
C ALA A 138 9.26 -16.17 7.94
N GLU A 139 10.55 -16.34 7.65
CA GLU A 139 11.53 -16.89 8.60
C GLU A 139 11.70 -15.99 9.83
N PHE A 140 11.70 -14.66 9.64
CA PHE A 140 11.71 -13.71 10.73
C PHE A 140 10.52 -13.91 11.67
N LEU A 141 9.30 -13.99 11.12
CA LEU A 141 8.08 -14.13 11.92
C LEU A 141 7.97 -15.49 12.62
N GLU A 142 8.55 -16.55 12.06
CA GLU A 142 8.57 -17.89 12.66
C GLU A 142 9.52 -17.97 13.87
N ASN A 143 10.58 -17.16 13.89
CA ASN A 143 11.63 -17.18 14.92
C ASN A 143 11.57 -15.97 15.88
N LEU A 144 10.41 -15.33 16.04
CA LEU A 144 10.25 -14.17 16.92
C LEU A 144 10.33 -14.58 18.41
N PRO A 145 11.15 -13.89 19.24
CA PRO A 145 11.15 -14.08 20.69
C PRO A 145 9.83 -13.63 21.33
N ASP A 146 9.54 -14.16 22.52
CA ASP A 146 8.32 -13.81 23.27
C ASP A 146 8.21 -12.31 23.58
N ASP A 147 9.34 -11.65 23.84
CA ASP A 147 9.39 -10.19 24.10
C ASP A 147 8.91 -9.38 22.88
N TRP A 148 9.25 -9.84 21.68
CA TRP A 148 8.77 -9.23 20.44
C TRP A 148 7.29 -9.51 20.22
N MET A 149 6.84 -10.73 20.54
CA MET A 149 5.43 -11.10 20.45
C MET A 149 4.54 -10.24 21.35
N ALA A 150 5.03 -9.86 22.53
CA ALA A 150 4.35 -8.89 23.41
C ALA A 150 4.21 -7.50 22.75
N ARG A 151 5.20 -7.12 21.93
CA ARG A 151 5.26 -5.83 21.22
C ARG A 151 4.78 -5.87 19.76
N ARG A 152 4.07 -6.93 19.36
CA ARG A 152 3.56 -7.08 17.99
C ARG A 152 2.75 -5.88 17.46
N ALA A 153 2.00 -5.19 18.34
CA ALA A 153 1.21 -4.02 17.96
C ALA A 153 2.07 -2.80 17.60
N ASP A 154 3.35 -2.82 17.98
CA ASP A 154 4.31 -1.76 17.66
C ASP A 154 5.09 -2.01 16.37
N MET A 155 4.95 -3.19 15.78
CA MET A 155 5.59 -3.52 14.52
C MET A 155 4.92 -2.79 13.35
N VAL A 156 5.77 -2.21 12.49
CA VAL A 156 5.40 -1.51 11.28
C VAL A 156 6.02 -2.24 10.09
N PHE A 157 5.19 -2.83 9.24
CA PHE A 157 5.66 -3.61 8.09
C PHE A 157 5.64 -2.78 6.81
N PHE A 158 6.70 -2.85 6.01
CA PHE A 158 6.77 -2.17 4.71
C PHE A 158 6.38 -3.07 3.56
N SER A 159 5.57 -2.53 2.65
CA SER A 159 5.12 -3.15 1.40
C SER A 159 5.39 -2.19 0.24
N GLY A 160 5.43 -2.72 -0.98
CA GLY A 160 5.53 -1.96 -2.22
C GLY A 160 6.95 -1.56 -2.61
N GLY A 161 7.11 -1.21 -3.88
CA GLY A 161 8.41 -0.89 -4.45
C GLY A 161 9.27 -2.13 -4.69
N PRO A 162 10.44 -1.94 -5.32
CA PRO A 162 11.28 -3.05 -5.78
C PRO A 162 11.89 -3.89 -4.65
N HIS A 163 11.98 -3.34 -3.43
CA HIS A 163 12.64 -4.01 -2.30
C HIS A 163 11.66 -4.70 -1.33
N CYS A 164 10.43 -4.20 -1.19
CA CYS A 164 9.47 -4.71 -0.21
C CYS A 164 8.35 -5.54 -0.83
N GLY A 165 8.10 -5.47 -2.14
CA GLY A 165 7.14 -6.34 -2.83
C GLY A 165 5.74 -6.37 -2.18
N CYS A 166 4.99 -7.46 -2.38
CA CYS A 166 3.68 -7.65 -1.76
C CYS A 166 3.78 -8.51 -0.49
N ILE A 167 3.62 -7.90 0.69
CA ILE A 167 3.77 -8.60 1.98
C ILE A 167 2.48 -9.25 2.51
N GLU A 168 1.31 -8.84 2.01
CA GLU A 168 0.01 -9.26 2.58
C GLU A 168 -0.14 -10.79 2.68
N PRO A 169 0.27 -11.62 1.68
CA PRO A 169 0.14 -13.07 1.77
C PRO A 169 0.92 -13.66 2.96
N VAL A 170 2.13 -13.14 3.21
CA VAL A 170 2.97 -13.57 4.33
C VAL A 170 2.33 -13.14 5.64
N LEU A 171 1.94 -11.86 5.78
CA LEU A 171 1.32 -11.35 7.00
C LEU A 171 -0.01 -12.05 7.32
N LYS A 172 -0.78 -12.45 6.31
CA LYS A 172 -2.02 -13.23 6.51
C LYS A 172 -1.77 -14.60 7.11
N LYS A 173 -0.73 -15.32 6.66
CA LYS A 173 -0.36 -16.64 7.19
C LYS A 173 -0.12 -16.59 8.70
N PHE A 174 0.49 -15.51 9.18
CA PHE A 174 0.83 -15.30 10.60
C PHE A 174 -0.20 -14.46 11.38
N GLY A 175 -1.27 -14.01 10.74
CA GLY A 175 -2.34 -13.23 11.38
C GLY A 175 -2.02 -11.76 11.67
N TYR A 176 -0.99 -11.19 11.06
CA TYR A 176 -0.56 -9.78 11.17
C TYR A 176 -1.25 -8.83 10.18
N ALA A 177 -1.99 -9.38 9.21
CA ALA A 177 -2.73 -8.60 8.21
C ALA A 177 -4.07 -8.07 8.78
N ARG A 178 -4.00 -7.10 9.70
CA ARG A 178 -5.16 -6.53 10.42
C ARG A 178 -5.02 -5.03 10.65
N ASP A 179 -6.14 -4.37 10.93
CA ASP A 179 -6.26 -2.94 11.26
C ASP A 179 -5.48 -2.52 12.51
N THR A 180 -5.28 -3.43 13.46
CA THR A 180 -4.50 -3.14 14.68
C THR A 180 -2.99 -3.12 14.41
N MET A 181 -2.54 -3.70 13.31
CA MET A 181 -1.12 -3.76 12.94
C MET A 181 -0.77 -2.62 12.00
N SER A 182 0.42 -2.06 12.17
CA SER A 182 0.83 -0.93 11.34
C SER A 182 1.47 -1.42 10.06
N GLN A 183 0.99 -0.94 8.93
CA GLN A 183 1.50 -1.33 7.63
C GLN A 183 1.68 -0.09 6.77
N VAL A 184 2.78 -0.07 6.03
CA VAL A 184 3.21 1.06 5.24
C VAL A 184 3.42 0.60 3.82
N LEU A 185 2.78 1.31 2.89
CA LEU A 185 3.03 1.21 1.47
C LEU A 185 4.10 2.24 1.09
N VAL A 186 5.26 1.74 0.74
CA VAL A 186 6.36 2.52 0.22
C VAL A 186 6.12 2.78 -1.26
N GLY A 187 5.66 3.99 -1.55
CA GLY A 187 5.56 4.54 -2.89
C GLY A 187 5.66 6.05 -2.77
N GLY A 188 6.42 6.75 -3.61
CA GLY A 188 6.37 8.22 -3.58
C GLY A 188 7.50 8.95 -2.92
N PHE A 189 8.60 8.29 -2.58
CA PHE A 189 9.85 9.00 -2.38
C PHE A 189 11.03 8.29 -3.03
N THR A 190 12.05 9.07 -3.38
CA THR A 190 13.33 8.54 -3.84
C THR A 190 14.04 7.84 -2.69
N MET A 191 14.41 6.58 -2.89
CA MET A 191 15.38 5.93 -2.01
C MET A 191 16.77 6.34 -2.47
N PRO A 192 17.56 7.03 -1.64
CA PRO A 192 18.89 7.47 -2.04
C PRO A 192 19.80 6.25 -2.25
N GLU A 193 20.35 6.11 -3.46
CA GLU A 193 21.33 5.05 -3.77
C GLU A 193 22.68 5.31 -3.07
N ASN A 194 23.00 6.58 -2.83
CA ASN A 194 24.20 7.05 -2.15
C ASN A 194 23.89 7.67 -0.79
N ASP A 195 24.82 7.57 0.16
CA ASP A 195 24.61 7.91 1.58
C ASP A 195 24.33 9.41 1.85
N MET A 196 24.51 10.29 0.87
CA MET A 196 24.33 11.75 1.04
C MET A 196 22.96 12.28 0.55
N GLY A 197 22.07 11.43 0.04
CA GLY A 197 20.78 11.86 -0.50
C GLY A 197 19.68 11.92 0.57
N LYS A 198 19.04 13.08 0.76
CA LYS A 198 17.76 13.14 1.48
C LYS A 198 16.64 12.56 0.58
N PRO A 199 15.72 11.73 1.12
CA PRO A 199 14.54 11.31 0.40
C PRO A 199 13.74 12.51 -0.10
N ARG A 200 13.21 12.43 -1.33
CA ARG A 200 12.39 13.48 -1.95
C ARG A 200 11.10 12.89 -2.46
N ASP A 201 10.02 13.66 -2.35
CA ASP A 201 8.73 13.30 -2.93
C ASP A 201 8.83 13.11 -4.45
N ILE A 202 8.32 11.99 -4.95
CA ILE A 202 8.16 11.72 -6.39
C ILE A 202 6.69 11.58 -6.78
N SER A 203 5.77 11.83 -5.84
CA SER A 203 4.34 11.80 -6.12
C SER A 203 3.96 12.85 -7.16
N CYS A 204 3.02 12.49 -8.01
CA CYS A 204 2.61 13.31 -9.16
C CYS A 204 1.13 13.67 -9.05
N LYS A 205 0.80 14.95 -9.23
CA LYS A 205 -0.60 15.40 -9.29
C LYS A 205 -1.24 14.92 -10.58
N ILE A 206 -2.24 14.06 -10.45
CA ILE A 206 -2.99 13.53 -11.60
C ILE A 206 -4.14 14.48 -11.96
N GLY A 207 -4.80 15.04 -10.95
CA GLY A 207 -5.98 15.85 -11.15
C GLY A 207 -6.70 16.14 -9.84
N LEU A 208 -8.02 16.33 -9.93
CA LEU A 208 -8.89 16.46 -8.78
C LEU A 208 -9.68 15.15 -8.60
N ASP A 209 -9.96 14.79 -7.36
CA ASP A 209 -10.92 13.73 -7.04
C ASP A 209 -12.37 14.24 -7.21
N SER A 210 -13.34 13.35 -6.94
CA SER A 210 -14.77 13.69 -7.01
C SER A 210 -15.22 14.74 -5.99
N MET A 211 -14.39 15.03 -4.98
CA MET A 211 -14.64 16.01 -3.93
C MET A 211 -13.90 17.33 -4.20
N GLY A 212 -13.19 17.44 -5.32
CA GLY A 212 -12.40 18.62 -5.67
C GLY A 212 -11.05 18.72 -4.93
N LEU A 213 -10.61 17.67 -4.26
CA LEU A 213 -9.29 17.58 -3.63
C LEU A 213 -8.24 17.08 -4.62
N ASP A 214 -6.99 17.47 -4.41
CA ASP A 214 -5.89 17.04 -5.27
C ASP A 214 -5.66 15.54 -5.19
N LYS A 215 -5.80 14.85 -6.32
CA LYS A 215 -5.51 13.42 -6.47
C LYS A 215 -4.06 13.24 -6.87
N TRP A 216 -3.33 12.49 -6.04
CA TRP A 216 -1.91 12.19 -6.24
C TRP A 216 -1.69 10.74 -6.67
N ALA A 217 -0.72 10.55 -7.56
CA ALA A 217 -0.22 9.25 -7.96
C ALA A 217 1.07 8.94 -7.22
N GLY A 218 1.24 7.66 -6.88
CA GLY A 218 2.48 7.17 -6.30
C GLY A 218 2.82 7.88 -5.00
N GLU A 219 1.84 8.18 -4.14
CA GLU A 219 2.05 8.67 -2.78
C GLU A 219 2.27 7.50 -1.79
N CYS A 220 2.86 7.77 -0.62
CA CYS A 220 3.01 6.75 0.41
C CYS A 220 1.65 6.46 1.02
N GLY A 221 1.43 5.23 1.49
CA GLY A 221 0.24 4.87 2.25
C GLY A 221 0.60 4.33 3.63
N ALA A 222 -0.14 4.67 4.67
CA ALA A 222 0.03 4.06 5.98
C ALA A 222 -1.32 3.73 6.62
N CYS A 223 -1.38 2.62 7.35
CA CYS A 223 -2.52 2.24 8.19
C CYS A 223 -2.05 1.67 9.54
N GLY A 224 -2.98 1.57 10.48
CA GLY A 224 -2.76 1.02 11.82
C GLY A 224 -2.27 2.03 12.86
N LYS A 225 -1.88 1.51 14.02
CA LYS A 225 -1.52 2.27 15.24
C LYS A 225 -0.49 3.38 15.01
N TRP A 226 0.52 3.11 14.18
CA TRP A 226 1.66 4.00 13.93
C TRP A 226 1.57 4.75 12.59
N ALA A 227 0.40 4.75 11.95
CA ALA A 227 0.19 5.47 10.69
C ALA A 227 0.45 6.97 10.83
N GLY A 228 -0.01 7.58 11.92
CA GLY A 228 0.22 9.00 12.23
C GLY A 228 1.70 9.34 12.38
N ALA A 229 2.45 8.52 13.13
CA ALA A 229 3.88 8.74 13.36
C ALA A 229 4.67 8.66 12.06
N PHE A 230 4.36 7.67 11.22
CA PHE A 230 5.00 7.54 9.91
C PHE A 230 4.62 8.69 8.96
N HIS A 231 3.35 9.10 8.96
CA HIS A 231 2.88 10.25 8.19
C HIS A 231 3.61 11.54 8.60
N GLU A 232 3.66 11.84 9.90
CA GLU A 232 4.34 13.03 10.41
C GLU A 232 5.85 12.99 10.08
N ARG A 233 6.47 11.82 10.17
CA ARG A 233 7.88 11.62 9.79
C ARG A 233 8.14 11.97 8.33
N LEU A 234 7.25 11.58 7.41
CA LEU A 234 7.36 11.94 5.99
C LEU A 234 7.00 13.41 5.73
N TYR A 235 6.01 13.92 6.45
CA TYR A 235 5.55 15.30 6.33
C TYR A 235 6.65 16.32 6.65
N LYS A 236 7.52 16.03 7.63
CA LYS A 236 8.70 16.85 7.96
C LYS A 236 9.68 17.06 6.79
N TYR A 237 9.61 16.22 5.76
CA TYR A 237 10.47 16.29 4.57
C TYR A 237 9.68 16.60 3.30
N ASP A 238 8.47 17.16 3.45
CA ASP A 238 7.55 17.47 2.34
C ASP A 238 7.20 16.23 1.48
N ILE A 239 7.22 15.04 2.07
CA ILE A 239 6.84 13.80 1.39
C ILE A 239 5.38 13.48 1.70
N ARG A 240 4.58 13.27 0.65
CA ARG A 240 3.16 12.93 0.81
C ARG A 240 2.98 11.50 1.29
N CYS A 241 2.15 11.35 2.32
CA CYS A 241 1.68 10.08 2.80
C CYS A 241 0.19 10.17 3.09
N ARG A 242 -0.62 9.32 2.48
CA ARG A 242 -2.03 9.17 2.85
C ARG A 242 -2.16 8.16 3.99
N THR A 243 -3.07 8.44 4.91
CA THR A 243 -3.46 7.52 5.99
C THR A 243 -4.85 6.97 5.73
N GLY A 244 -5.10 5.71 6.05
CA GLY A 244 -6.42 5.10 5.90
C GLY A 244 -6.57 3.83 6.73
N PHE A 245 -7.74 3.18 6.65
CA PHE A 245 -7.93 1.88 7.28
C PHE A 245 -7.22 0.79 6.49
N TYR A 246 -7.08 -0.38 7.10
CA TYR A 246 -6.43 -1.52 6.45
C TYR A 246 -7.08 -1.88 5.12
N ARG A 247 -8.40 -1.74 4.99
CA ARG A 247 -9.12 -2.03 3.75
C ARG A 247 -8.70 -1.10 2.60
N GLU A 248 -8.59 0.20 2.86
CA GLU A 248 -8.11 1.14 1.83
C GLU A 248 -6.62 0.91 1.55
N TRP A 249 -5.80 0.71 2.59
CA TRP A 249 -4.39 0.38 2.43
C TRP A 249 -4.17 -0.86 1.58
N ARG A 250 -4.96 -1.92 1.80
CA ARG A 250 -4.90 -3.16 1.04
C ARG A 250 -5.15 -2.89 -0.43
N ARG A 251 -6.16 -2.08 -0.76
CA ARG A 251 -6.42 -1.67 -2.16
C ARG A 251 -5.20 -0.97 -2.75
N TRP A 252 -4.63 -0.01 -2.03
CA TRP A 252 -3.44 0.74 -2.47
C TRP A 252 -2.24 -0.18 -2.71
N MET A 253 -2.03 -1.15 -1.83
CA MET A 253 -0.96 -2.12 -1.93
C MET A 253 -1.13 -3.00 -3.18
N TRP A 254 -2.34 -3.49 -3.44
CA TRP A 254 -2.61 -4.29 -4.65
C TRP A 254 -2.48 -3.47 -5.93
N GLU A 255 -2.99 -2.24 -5.94
CA GLU A 255 -2.78 -1.29 -7.05
C GLU A 255 -1.29 -1.10 -7.33
N ARG A 256 -0.48 -0.95 -6.27
CA ARG A 256 0.97 -0.81 -6.40
C ARG A 256 1.65 -2.10 -6.86
N ALA A 257 1.26 -3.26 -6.33
CA ALA A 257 1.81 -4.55 -6.73
C ALA A 257 1.49 -4.88 -8.19
N LEU A 258 0.29 -4.56 -8.66
CA LEU A 258 -0.10 -4.69 -10.06
C LEU A 258 0.75 -3.77 -10.95
N PHE A 259 0.92 -2.51 -10.55
CA PHE A 259 1.79 -1.57 -11.24
C PHE A 259 3.23 -2.09 -11.33
N ASP A 260 3.84 -2.44 -10.19
CA ASP A 260 5.22 -2.93 -10.15
C ASP A 260 5.36 -4.26 -10.92
N GLY A 261 4.35 -5.13 -10.93
CA GLY A 261 4.37 -6.39 -11.67
C GLY A 261 4.26 -6.21 -13.19
N ALA A 262 3.22 -5.50 -13.66
CA ALA A 262 2.94 -5.34 -15.07
C ALA A 262 4.00 -4.48 -15.77
N PHE A 263 4.32 -3.30 -15.22
CA PHE A 263 5.27 -2.38 -15.86
C PHE A 263 6.68 -2.96 -15.93
N ASN A 264 7.16 -3.59 -14.85
CA ASN A 264 8.50 -4.17 -14.86
C ASN A 264 8.59 -5.41 -15.76
N LEU A 265 7.52 -6.22 -15.86
CA LEU A 265 7.51 -7.35 -16.79
C LEU A 265 7.54 -6.87 -18.24
N VAL A 266 6.64 -5.94 -18.60
CA VAL A 266 6.56 -5.39 -19.96
C VAL A 266 7.86 -4.72 -20.37
N GLY A 267 8.53 -4.00 -19.46
CA GLY A 267 9.86 -3.43 -19.71
C GLY A 267 10.96 -4.48 -19.79
N GLY A 268 10.90 -5.54 -18.96
CA GLY A 268 11.93 -6.56 -18.87
C GLY A 268 11.94 -7.61 -19.99
N VAL A 269 10.81 -7.81 -20.68
CA VAL A 269 10.71 -8.75 -21.82
C VAL A 269 11.23 -8.13 -23.13
N ARG A 270 11.57 -6.84 -23.14
CA ARG A 270 12.08 -6.16 -24.34
C ARG A 270 13.53 -6.49 -24.61
N GLU A 271 13.88 -6.53 -25.90
CA GLU A 271 15.25 -6.73 -26.35
C GLU A 271 16.14 -5.53 -26.03
N GLU A 272 15.57 -4.32 -26.13
CA GLU A 272 16.23 -3.07 -25.74
C GLU A 272 15.86 -2.68 -24.31
N PRO A 273 16.78 -2.08 -23.53
CA PRO A 273 16.49 -1.63 -22.17
C PRO A 273 15.51 -0.45 -22.21
N VAL A 274 14.25 -0.72 -21.87
CA VAL A 274 13.16 0.28 -21.83
C VAL A 274 12.98 0.79 -20.41
N ASN A 275 12.82 2.10 -20.25
CA ASN A 275 12.53 2.70 -18.94
C ASN A 275 11.01 2.72 -18.65
N LEU A 276 10.64 2.91 -17.38
CA LEU A 276 9.24 3.03 -16.94
C LEU A 276 8.43 4.09 -17.72
N ALA A 277 9.09 5.15 -18.21
CA ALA A 277 8.44 6.18 -18.99
C ALA A 277 8.02 5.71 -20.39
N GLU A 278 8.92 5.01 -21.07
CA GLU A 278 8.67 4.43 -22.38
C GLU A 278 7.62 3.31 -22.30
N VAL A 279 7.64 2.48 -21.24
CA VAL A 279 6.58 1.49 -21.01
C VAL A 279 5.20 2.15 -21.00
N ALA A 280 5.06 3.25 -20.25
CA ALA A 280 3.77 3.93 -20.16
C ALA A 280 3.36 4.67 -21.43
N MET A 281 4.32 5.12 -22.24
CA MET A 281 4.05 5.92 -23.43
C MET A 281 3.78 5.07 -24.68
N TYR A 282 4.43 3.91 -24.79
CA TYR A 282 4.43 3.12 -26.03
C TYR A 282 3.77 1.74 -25.86
N TYR A 283 3.64 1.25 -24.62
CA TYR A 283 3.17 -0.11 -24.33
C TYR A 283 2.01 -0.12 -23.33
N ASP A 284 1.23 0.97 -23.30
CA ASP A 284 0.07 1.12 -22.42
C ASP A 284 -0.99 0.04 -22.65
N ASN A 285 -1.22 -0.35 -23.91
CA ASN A 285 -2.17 -1.41 -24.27
C ASN A 285 -1.75 -2.77 -23.69
N GLU A 286 -0.47 -3.12 -23.76
CA GLU A 286 0.01 -4.39 -23.20
C GLU A 286 -0.09 -4.41 -21.66
N VAL A 287 0.25 -3.30 -21.01
CA VAL A 287 0.08 -3.15 -19.56
C VAL A 287 -1.40 -3.23 -19.18
N SER A 288 -2.28 -2.63 -19.99
CA SER A 288 -3.73 -2.69 -19.80
C SER A 288 -4.24 -4.12 -19.94
N ASP A 289 -3.87 -4.85 -20.99
CA ASP A 289 -4.28 -6.24 -21.22
C ASP A 289 -3.84 -7.19 -20.09
N MET A 290 -2.74 -6.88 -19.40
CA MET A 290 -2.30 -7.62 -18.22
C MET A 290 -3.04 -7.26 -16.93
N ALA A 291 -3.63 -6.07 -16.87
CA ALA A 291 -4.30 -5.54 -15.69
C ALA A 291 -5.79 -5.90 -15.62
N TRP A 292 -6.39 -6.32 -16.73
CA TRP A 292 -7.82 -6.65 -16.90
C TRP A 292 -8.05 -8.13 -17.15
#